data_AF-A0A960JHC7-F1
#
_entry.id   AF-A0A960JHC7-F1
#
_cell.length_a   1.000
_cell.length_b   1.000
_cell.length_c   1.000
_cell.angle_alpha   90.00
_cell.angle_beta   90.00
_cell.angle_gamma   90.00
#
_symmetry.space_group_name_H-M   'P 1'
#
loop_
_entity.id
_entity.type
_entity.pdbx_description
1 polymer ?
#
loop_
_entity_poly.entity_id
_entity_poly.type
_entity_poly.pdbx_seq_one_letter_code
_entity_poly.pdbx_strand_id
1 'polypeptide(L)'
;MSFTLIDLSSENYELPASVWAWKTAVEIIRSYDIVADGTLREIGSNASGVSISDDEAQLIGGRIRSELLPKLEPNKRIFSDLSITDEPDDGVIHKDESEQWRNYSASYAWLEEFSEFCLKSKGFQVF
;
A
#
# COMPACT_ATOMS: atom_id res chain seq x y z
N MET A 1 4.03 -13.77 4.65
CA MET A 1 3.08 -13.67 3.52
C MET A 1 3.48 -12.47 2.68
N SER A 2 3.34 -12.58 1.37
CA SER A 2 3.71 -11.55 0.38
C SER A 2 2.59 -11.41 -0.63
N PHE A 3 2.45 -10.22 -1.19
CA PHE A 3 1.54 -9.92 -2.27
C PHE A 3 2.33 -9.58 -3.53
N THR A 4 1.74 -9.82 -4.68
CA THR A 4 2.24 -9.35 -5.97
C THR A 4 1.15 -8.55 -6.67
N LEU A 5 1.45 -7.30 -6.98
CA LEU A 5 0.60 -6.47 -7.82
C LEU A 5 1.03 -6.67 -9.27
N ILE A 6 0.10 -7.02 -10.15
CA ILE A 6 0.38 -7.27 -11.57
C ILE A 6 -0.44 -6.28 -12.40
N ASP A 7 0.23 -5.52 -13.26
CA ASP A 7 -0.43 -4.60 -14.19
C ASP A 7 -1.38 -5.35 -15.15
N LEU A 8 -2.54 -4.76 -15.42
CA LEU A 8 -3.55 -5.35 -16.30
C LEU A 8 -3.19 -5.29 -17.79
N SER A 9 -2.24 -4.42 -18.20
CA SER A 9 -1.80 -4.31 -19.59
C SER A 9 -0.54 -5.11 -19.93
N SER A 10 0.22 -5.54 -18.92
CA SER A 10 1.49 -6.24 -19.07
C SER A 10 1.80 -7.08 -17.84
N GLU A 11 1.75 -8.40 -17.99
CA GLU A 11 2.13 -9.34 -16.92
C GLU A 11 3.60 -9.21 -16.47
N ASN A 12 4.45 -8.57 -17.27
CA ASN A 12 5.85 -8.33 -16.93
C ASN A 12 6.06 -7.05 -16.10
N TYR A 13 4.99 -6.30 -15.82
CA TYR A 13 5.06 -5.12 -14.96
C TYR A 13 4.40 -5.44 -13.61
N GLU A 14 5.24 -5.80 -12.65
CA GLU A 14 4.83 -6.24 -11.32
C GLU A 14 5.48 -5.41 -10.21
N LEU A 15 4.79 -5.33 -9.07
CA LEU A 15 5.33 -4.78 -7.84
C LEU A 15 5.16 -5.79 -6.69
N PRO A 16 6.25 -6.34 -6.16
CA PRO A 16 6.19 -7.19 -4.97
C PRO A 16 5.92 -6.35 -3.71
N ALA A 17 5.15 -6.91 -2.78
CA ALA A 17 4.86 -6.28 -1.50
C ALA A 17 4.94 -7.29 -0.35
N SER A 18 5.53 -6.88 0.77
CA SER A 18 5.39 -7.66 2.01
C SER A 18 3.97 -7.47 2.56
N VAL A 19 3.48 -8.43 3.35
CA VAL A 19 2.18 -8.25 4.06
C VAL A 19 2.16 -7.01 4.96
N TRP A 20 3.31 -6.63 5.51
CA TRP A 20 3.47 -5.49 6.41
C TRP A 20 3.25 -4.16 5.68
N ALA A 21 3.88 -4.01 4.51
CA ALA A 21 3.72 -2.85 3.65
C ALA A 21 2.34 -2.81 2.99
N TRP A 22 1.87 -3.96 2.48
CA TRP A 22 0.61 -4.02 1.76
C TRP A 22 -0.59 -3.68 2.64
N LYS A 23 -0.66 -4.20 3.86
CA LYS A 23 -1.74 -3.85 4.80
C LYS A 23 -1.76 -2.36 5.11
N THR A 24 -0.60 -1.74 5.25
CA THR A 24 -0.49 -0.28 5.41
C THR A 24 -0.97 0.46 4.17
N ALA A 25 -0.60 0.01 2.98
CA ALA A 25 -1.07 0.57 1.71
C ALA A 25 -2.60 0.52 1.57
N VAL A 26 -3.23 -0.58 1.99
CA VAL A 26 -4.70 -0.72 1.98
C VAL A 26 -5.37 0.32 2.87
N GLU A 27 -4.83 0.61 4.06
CA GLU A 27 -5.38 1.65 4.93
C GLU A 27 -5.12 3.08 4.39
N ILE A 28 -4.00 3.30 3.71
CA ILE A 28 -3.77 4.55 2.97
C ILE A 28 -4.82 4.73 1.88
N ILE A 29 -5.08 3.70 1.06
CA ILE A 29 -6.09 3.74 -0.01
C ILE A 29 -7.49 3.96 0.60
N ARG A 30 -7.80 3.31 1.72
CA ARG A 30 -9.06 3.51 2.45
C ARG A 30 -9.24 4.96 2.85
N SER A 31 -8.18 5.62 3.36
CA SER A 31 -8.24 7.02 3.78
C SER A 31 -8.56 8.00 2.65
N TYR A 32 -8.36 7.58 1.40
CA TYR A 32 -8.64 8.40 0.23
C TYR A 32 -10.08 8.29 -0.28
N ASP A 33 -10.84 7.29 0.17
CA ASP A 33 -12.22 7.04 -0.26
C ASP A 33 -12.35 6.93 -1.80
N ILE A 34 -11.36 6.28 -2.44
CA ILE A 34 -11.32 6.08 -3.90
C ILE A 34 -11.92 4.73 -4.29
N VAL A 35 -11.67 3.69 -3.48
CA VAL A 35 -12.00 2.29 -3.76
C VAL A 35 -13.07 1.85 -2.77
N ALA A 36 -14.08 1.12 -3.26
CA ALA A 36 -15.16 0.63 -2.41
C ALA A 36 -14.66 -0.28 -1.27
N ASP A 37 -15.25 -0.16 -0.10
CA ASP A 37 -14.87 -0.91 1.10
C ASP A 37 -14.87 -2.44 0.92
N GLY A 38 -15.79 -2.96 0.08
CA GLY A 38 -15.83 -4.37 -0.29
C GLY A 38 -14.54 -4.81 -1.01
N THR A 39 -14.17 -4.08 -2.06
CA THR A 39 -12.93 -4.29 -2.80
C THR A 39 -11.70 -4.16 -1.89
N LEU A 40 -11.67 -3.18 -1.00
CA LEU A 40 -10.57 -3.00 -0.03
C LEU A 40 -10.38 -4.20 0.91
N ARG A 41 -11.48 -4.84 1.34
CA ARG A 41 -11.41 -6.06 2.15
C ARG A 41 -10.83 -7.22 1.35
N GLU A 42 -11.20 -7.33 0.07
CA GLU A 42 -10.74 -8.42 -0.79
C GLU A 42 -9.27 -8.26 -1.19
N ILE A 43 -8.82 -7.08 -1.61
CA ILE A 43 -7.40 -6.85 -1.94
C ILE A 43 -6.49 -6.98 -0.71
N GLY A 44 -7.03 -6.77 0.50
CA GLY A 44 -6.32 -7.02 1.75
C GLY A 44 -6.12 -8.52 2.06
N SER A 45 -6.75 -9.42 1.31
CA SER A 45 -6.61 -10.86 1.44
C SER A 45 -5.67 -11.40 0.35
N ASN A 46 -4.80 -12.33 0.72
CA ASN A 46 -3.85 -12.94 -0.22
C ASN A 46 -4.60 -13.79 -1.26
N ALA A 47 -4.10 -13.81 -2.50
CA ALA A 47 -4.62 -14.54 -3.63
C ALA A 47 -6.09 -14.22 -3.99
N SER A 48 -6.54 -12.98 -3.75
CA SER A 48 -7.91 -12.57 -4.07
C SER A 48 -8.15 -12.42 -5.58
N GLY A 49 -7.12 -12.06 -6.36
CA GLY A 49 -7.23 -11.83 -7.81
C GLY A 49 -8.07 -10.60 -8.18
N VAL A 50 -8.43 -9.79 -7.18
CA VAL A 50 -9.27 -8.60 -7.35
C VAL A 50 -8.48 -7.50 -8.04
N SER A 51 -9.17 -6.77 -8.91
CA SER A 51 -8.59 -5.73 -9.74
C SER A 51 -8.92 -4.34 -9.19
N ILE A 52 -7.95 -3.45 -9.31
CA ILE A 52 -8.10 -1.99 -9.23
C ILE A 52 -8.09 -1.47 -10.66
N SER A 53 -9.05 -0.59 -11.00
CA SER A 53 -9.16 -0.01 -12.36
C SER A 53 -8.04 1.00 -12.66
N ASP A 54 -7.87 1.37 -13.94
CA ASP A 54 -6.91 2.42 -14.36
C ASP A 54 -7.20 3.73 -13.62
N ASP A 55 -8.45 4.20 -13.62
CA ASP A 55 -8.84 5.45 -12.96
C ASP A 55 -8.56 5.43 -11.44
N GLU A 56 -8.89 4.35 -10.76
CA GLU A 56 -8.58 4.19 -9.32
C GLU A 56 -7.06 4.16 -9.10
N ALA A 57 -6.29 3.43 -9.92
CA ALA A 57 -4.84 3.37 -9.82
C ALA A 57 -4.21 4.76 -10.02
N GLN A 58 -4.63 5.51 -11.04
CA GLN A 58 -4.15 6.87 -11.28
C GLN A 58 -4.43 7.80 -10.09
N LEU A 59 -5.64 7.71 -9.51
CA LEU A 59 -6.01 8.50 -8.33
C LEU A 59 -5.18 8.10 -7.09
N ILE A 60 -4.99 6.80 -6.84
CA ILE A 60 -4.17 6.29 -5.73
C ILE A 60 -2.73 6.79 -5.87
N GLY A 61 -2.11 6.53 -7.02
CA GLY A 61 -0.72 6.90 -7.28
C GLY A 61 -0.52 8.40 -7.21
N GLY A 62 -1.46 9.18 -7.76
CA GLY A 62 -1.46 10.63 -7.74
C GLY A 62 -1.52 11.22 -6.33
N ARG A 63 -2.43 10.72 -5.48
CA ARG A 63 -2.57 11.20 -4.09
C ARG A 63 -1.39 10.78 -3.22
N ILE A 64 -0.87 9.56 -3.37
CA ILE A 64 0.36 9.16 -2.66
C ILE A 64 1.50 10.12 -3.00
N ARG A 65 1.72 10.39 -4.30
CA ARG A 65 2.81 11.25 -4.76
C ARG A 65 2.69 12.69 -4.29
N SER A 66 1.49 13.26 -4.38
CA SER A 66 1.26 14.69 -4.16
C SER A 66 0.91 15.06 -2.73
N GLU A 67 0.32 14.14 -1.95
CA GLU A 67 -0.17 14.41 -0.59
C GLU A 67 0.59 13.66 0.50
N LEU A 68 0.95 12.40 0.28
CA LEU A 68 1.56 11.54 1.31
C LEU A 68 3.09 11.65 1.32
N LEU A 69 3.76 11.40 0.20
CA LEU A 69 5.23 11.42 0.11
C LEU A 69 5.85 12.73 0.64
N PRO A 70 5.30 13.92 0.35
CA PRO A 70 5.84 15.17 0.89
C PRO A 70 5.78 15.29 2.42
N LYS A 71 4.83 14.58 3.07
CA LYS A 71 4.68 14.56 4.54
C LYS A 71 5.51 13.46 5.19
N LEU A 72 5.68 12.34 4.49
CA LEU A 72 6.41 11.19 4.98
C LEU A 72 7.91 11.49 5.05
N GLU A 73 8.49 12.12 4.03
CA GLU A 73 9.95 12.33 3.89
C GLU A 73 10.75 11.01 3.69
N PRO A 74 11.91 11.04 2.99
CA PRO A 74 12.61 9.83 2.54
C PRO A 74 13.06 8.81 3.60
N ASN A 75 13.24 9.22 4.86
CA ASN A 75 13.77 8.37 5.92
C ASN A 75 12.73 7.94 6.96
N LYS A 76 11.45 8.20 6.71
CA LYS A 76 10.38 7.82 7.63
C LYS A 76 9.52 6.71 7.04
N ARG A 77 8.69 6.16 7.91
CA ARG A 77 7.66 5.17 7.58
C ARG A 77 6.33 5.60 8.17
N ILE A 78 5.27 5.06 7.59
CA ILE A 78 3.90 5.24 8.05
C ILE A 78 3.39 3.89 8.56
N PHE A 79 2.67 3.90 9.67
CA PHE A 79 2.01 2.72 10.22
C PHE A 79 0.60 2.53 9.65
N SER A 80 -0.04 1.39 9.91
CA SER A 80 -1.41 1.14 9.42
C SER A 80 -2.48 2.04 10.05
N ASP A 81 -2.21 2.70 11.16
CA ASP A 81 -3.06 3.76 11.73
C ASP A 81 -2.84 5.14 11.08
N LEU A 82 -1.98 5.20 10.05
CA LEU A 82 -1.56 6.37 9.30
C LEU A 82 -0.68 7.36 10.07
N SER A 83 -0.20 7.00 11.26
CA SER A 83 0.82 7.77 11.98
C SER A 83 2.20 7.59 11.32
N ILE A 84 2.98 8.68 11.28
CA ILE A 84 4.32 8.70 10.70
C ILE A 84 5.35 8.61 11.83
N THR A 85 6.39 7.80 11.64
CA THR A 85 7.53 7.68 12.55
C THR A 85 8.84 7.70 11.80
N ASP A 86 9.87 8.28 12.42
CA ASP A 86 11.27 8.22 12.01
C ASP A 86 12.05 7.12 12.76
N GLU A 87 11.41 6.41 13.69
CA GLU A 87 12.03 5.30 14.40
C GLU A 87 12.28 4.13 13.43
N PRO A 88 13.44 3.45 13.53
CA PRO A 88 13.73 2.26 12.74
C PRO A 88 12.87 1.07 13.17
N ASP A 89 12.79 0.03 12.32
CA ASP A 89 12.15 -1.24 12.69
C ASP A 89 13.05 -1.99 13.65
N ASP A 90 12.60 -2.12 14.90
CA ASP A 90 13.30 -2.87 15.93
C ASP A 90 12.97 -4.37 15.88
N GLY A 91 12.06 -4.80 14.98
CA GLY A 91 11.63 -6.17 14.80
C GLY A 91 10.75 -6.70 15.93
N VAL A 92 10.27 -5.84 16.83
CA VAL A 92 9.38 -6.22 17.92
C VAL A 92 8.00 -6.52 17.35
N ILE A 93 7.53 -7.76 17.58
CA ILE A 93 6.16 -8.13 17.23
C ILE A 93 5.24 -7.83 18.42
N HIS A 94 4.40 -6.82 18.25
CA HIS A 94 3.35 -6.44 19.19
C HIS A 94 2.21 -7.45 19.12
N LYS A 95 1.96 -8.17 20.23
CA LYS A 95 0.89 -9.17 20.33
C LYS A 95 -0.43 -8.60 20.85
N ASP A 96 -0.36 -7.52 21.61
CA ASP A 96 -1.54 -6.82 22.12
C ASP A 96 -2.34 -6.26 20.94
N GLU A 97 -3.64 -6.58 20.88
CA GLU A 97 -4.53 -6.12 19.81
C GLU A 97 -4.53 -4.59 19.65
N SER A 98 -4.37 -3.86 20.76
CA SER A 98 -4.31 -2.39 20.75
C SER A 98 -3.02 -1.82 20.17
N GLU A 99 -1.97 -2.64 20.01
CA GLU A 99 -0.66 -2.25 19.46
C GLU A 99 -0.31 -2.94 18.15
N GLN A 100 -1.10 -3.92 17.71
CA GLN A 100 -0.80 -4.72 16.51
C GLN A 100 -0.66 -3.88 15.23
N TRP A 101 -1.25 -2.69 15.17
CA TRP A 101 -1.09 -1.74 14.07
C TRP A 101 0.37 -1.35 13.83
N ARG A 102 1.21 -1.34 14.88
CA ARG A 102 2.65 -1.04 14.80
C ARG A 102 3.45 -2.08 14.01
N ASN A 103 2.95 -3.31 13.92
CA ASN A 103 3.61 -4.37 13.14
C ASN A 103 3.54 -4.12 11.63
N TYR A 104 2.65 -3.23 11.19
CA TYR A 104 2.41 -2.93 9.78
C TYR A 104 2.92 -1.54 9.48
N SER A 105 3.91 -1.45 8.59
CA SER A 105 4.40 -0.17 8.12
C SER A 105 4.84 -0.22 6.67
N ALA A 106 4.84 0.94 6.02
CA ALA A 106 5.38 1.15 4.68
C ALA A 106 6.41 2.28 4.71
N SER A 107 7.55 2.06 4.05
CA SER A 107 8.60 3.07 3.92
C SER A 107 8.29 4.07 2.81
N TYR A 108 8.91 5.25 2.87
CA TYR A 108 8.86 6.22 1.77
C TYR A 108 9.25 5.58 0.43
N ALA A 109 10.38 4.86 0.38
CA ALA A 109 10.91 4.29 -0.85
C ALA A 109 9.91 3.32 -1.50
N TRP A 110 9.31 2.44 -0.70
CA TRP A 110 8.32 1.50 -1.23
C TRP A 110 7.02 2.20 -1.67
N LEU A 111 6.57 3.24 -0.95
CA LEU A 111 5.40 4.03 -1.35
C LEU A 111 5.64 4.87 -2.61
N GLU A 112 6.88 5.31 -2.83
CA GLU A 112 7.29 5.97 -4.06
C GLU A 112 7.24 4.99 -5.25
N GLU A 113 7.81 3.79 -5.10
CA GLU A 113 7.69 2.72 -6.10
C GLU A 113 6.23 2.33 -6.37
N PHE A 114 5.41 2.20 -5.32
CA PHE A 114 3.99 1.90 -5.45
C PHE A 114 3.23 3.01 -6.17
N SER A 115 3.50 4.27 -5.83
CA SER A 115 2.91 5.41 -6.53
C SER A 115 3.27 5.42 -8.01
N GLU A 116 4.54 5.17 -8.36
CA GLU A 116 4.96 5.07 -9.76
C GLU A 116 4.29 3.90 -10.48
N PHE A 117 4.19 2.75 -9.82
CA PHE A 117 3.49 1.57 -10.34
C PHE A 117 2.04 1.90 -10.68
N CYS A 118 1.31 2.51 -9.75
CA CYS A 118 -0.07 2.95 -9.95
C CYS A 118 -0.23 3.95 -11.11
N LEU A 119 0.71 4.88 -11.27
CA LEU A 119 0.66 5.90 -12.33
C LEU A 119 1.02 5.35 -13.72
N LYS A 120 1.82 4.28 -13.78
CA LYS A 120 2.24 3.66 -15.05
C LYS A 120 1.33 2.50 -15.47
N SER A 121 0.61 1.90 -14.52
CA SER A 121 -0.29 0.77 -14.79
C SER A 121 -1.58 1.21 -15.50
N LYS A 122 -2.28 0.22 -16.07
CA LYS A 122 -3.63 0.34 -16.63
C LYS A 122 -4.67 -0.29 -15.70
N GLY A 123 -4.48 -0.06 -14.41
CA GLY A 123 -5.07 -0.86 -13.35
C GLY A 123 -4.21 -2.09 -13.05
N PHE A 124 -4.48 -2.75 -11.93
CA PHE A 124 -3.66 -3.87 -11.47
C PHE A 124 -4.48 -4.89 -10.70
N GLN A 125 -4.03 -6.13 -10.71
CA GLN A 125 -4.54 -7.22 -9.88
C GLN A 125 -3.63 -7.47 -8.69
N VAL A 126 -4.22 -7.91 -7.58
CA VAL A 126 -3.51 -8.24 -6.35
C VAL A 126 -3.57 -9.75 -6.09
N PHE A 127 -2.41 -10.39 -6.01
CA PHE A 127 -2.23 -11.80 -5.66
C PHE A 127 -1.50 -11.95 -4.33
#